data_AF-A0A6I2W5E5-F1
#
_entry.id   AF-A0A6I2W5E5-F1
#
_cell.length_a   1.000
_cell.length_b   1.000
_cell.length_c   1.000
_cell.angle_alpha   90.00
_cell.angle_beta   90.00
_cell.angle_gamma   90.00
#
_symmetry.space_group_name_H-M   'P 1'
#
loop_
_entity.id
_entity.type
_entity.pdbx_description
1 polymer ?
#
loop_
_entity_poly.entity_id
_entity_poly.type
_entity_poly.pdbx_seq_one_letter_code
_entity_poly.pdbx_strand_id
1 'polypeptide(L)'
;MTTRDGRGSTERGRLVRLGFVDADQASDCIATLSARGFFGAEDRFDDAWLEALGQVANPDQALLSLMAIVLALPDDQTQELGAQVDTTMVHRLVAVLGASRALGDFLSRHPAQIHALGAASLQLTMDQRRSTLLEAVGADPMVVGPVTTLPVRAANHALRIEYKRQLLQIAAADVADHAPMPWVGEQLADLASAALETALAIARSEVDDSHLCRLTIMGMGKTGGRELNYISDVDVIFVAEPEDGATE
;
A
#
# COMPACT_ATOMS: atom_id res chain seq x y z
N MET A 1 22.55 -34.49 -29.64
CA MET A 1 22.90 -34.84 -28.26
C MET A 1 23.29 -33.55 -27.57
N THR A 2 22.40 -33.12 -26.69
CA THR A 2 22.19 -31.76 -26.17
C THR A 2 23.23 -31.36 -25.14
N THR A 3 23.91 -30.23 -25.35
CA THR A 3 24.70 -29.52 -24.34
C THR A 3 23.94 -28.25 -23.92
N ARG A 4 23.05 -28.40 -22.94
CA ARG A 4 22.42 -27.30 -22.18
C ARG A 4 22.30 -27.80 -20.73
N ASP A 5 23.31 -27.60 -19.90
CA ASP A 5 23.20 -27.96 -18.45
C ASP A 5 24.11 -27.18 -17.49
N GLY A 6 24.98 -26.29 -18.00
CA GLY A 6 25.94 -25.57 -17.15
C GLY A 6 25.41 -24.28 -16.49
N ARG A 7 24.42 -23.61 -17.09
CA ARG A 7 23.88 -22.32 -16.59
C ARG A 7 22.68 -22.47 -15.64
N GLY A 8 21.81 -23.45 -15.89
CA GLY A 8 20.61 -23.67 -15.06
C GLY A 8 20.92 -24.18 -13.66
N SER A 9 21.97 -25.00 -13.51
CA SER A 9 22.41 -25.51 -12.20
C SER A 9 23.00 -24.41 -11.31
N THR A 10 23.66 -23.40 -11.88
CA THR A 10 24.22 -22.25 -11.14
C THR A 10 23.15 -21.24 -10.72
N GLU A 11 22.13 -20.99 -11.55
CA GLU A 11 21.03 -20.08 -11.25
C GLU A 11 20.11 -20.67 -10.17
N ARG A 12 19.68 -21.92 -10.35
CA ARG A 12 18.89 -22.64 -9.35
C ARG A 12 19.61 -22.69 -8.00
N GLY A 13 20.91 -22.99 -8.01
CA GLY A 13 21.73 -23.00 -6.80
C GLY A 13 21.83 -21.62 -6.12
N ARG A 14 21.80 -20.52 -6.89
CA ARG A 14 21.75 -19.15 -6.36
C ARG A 14 20.40 -18.87 -5.70
N LEU A 15 19.29 -19.21 -6.36
CA LEU A 15 17.94 -19.00 -5.82
C LEU A 15 17.70 -19.78 -4.52
N VAL A 16 18.12 -21.06 -4.46
CA VAL A 16 18.03 -21.85 -3.22
C VAL A 16 18.81 -21.20 -2.07
N ARG A 17 19.99 -20.62 -2.34
CA ARG A 17 20.78 -19.91 -1.30
C ARG A 17 20.13 -18.62 -0.82
N LEU A 18 19.26 -18.01 -1.63
CA LEU A 18 18.48 -16.82 -1.28
C LEU A 18 17.18 -17.17 -0.55
N GLY A 19 16.94 -18.45 -0.25
CA GLY A 19 15.80 -18.89 0.55
C GLY A 19 14.55 -19.25 -0.26
N PHE A 20 14.63 -19.32 -1.59
CA PHE A 20 13.52 -19.82 -2.42
C PHE A 20 13.28 -21.30 -2.16
N VAL A 21 12.02 -21.64 -1.88
CA VAL A 21 11.58 -23.04 -1.70
C VAL A 21 11.39 -23.70 -3.07
N ASP A 22 10.79 -22.99 -4.03
CA ASP A 22 10.57 -23.46 -5.40
C ASP A 22 11.43 -22.67 -6.39
N ALA A 23 12.71 -23.04 -6.46
CA ALA A 23 13.68 -22.38 -7.33
C ALA A 23 13.35 -22.52 -8.84
N ASP A 24 12.58 -23.53 -9.24
CA ASP A 24 12.17 -23.70 -10.65
C ASP A 24 11.06 -22.69 -10.98
N GLN A 25 10.03 -22.62 -10.14
CA GLN A 25 8.98 -21.61 -10.27
C GLN A 25 9.55 -20.19 -10.21
N ALA A 26 10.54 -19.95 -9.34
CA ALA A 26 11.20 -18.65 -9.26
C ALA A 26 11.92 -18.28 -10.56
N SER A 27 12.66 -19.22 -11.17
CA SER A 27 13.32 -18.99 -12.47
C SER A 27 12.30 -18.71 -13.58
N ASP A 28 11.18 -19.44 -13.61
CA ASP A 28 10.09 -19.20 -14.58
C ASP A 28 9.44 -17.81 -14.39
N CYS A 29 9.25 -17.37 -13.13
CA CYS A 29 8.75 -16.03 -12.83
C CYS A 29 9.70 -14.94 -13.33
N ILE A 30 11.00 -15.09 -13.04
CA ILE A 30 12.04 -14.14 -13.49
C ILE A 30 12.03 -14.07 -15.02
N ALA A 31 12.08 -15.22 -15.71
CA ALA A 31 12.06 -15.27 -17.17
C ALA A 31 10.80 -14.61 -17.77
N THR A 32 9.65 -14.74 -17.11
CA THR A 32 8.39 -14.09 -17.53
C THR A 32 8.47 -12.58 -17.38
N LEU A 33 8.96 -12.08 -16.24
CA LEU A 33 9.17 -10.65 -15.98
C LEU A 33 10.16 -10.03 -16.98
N SER A 34 11.25 -10.74 -17.26
CA SER A 34 12.25 -10.42 -18.28
C SER A 34 11.65 -10.31 -19.67
N ALA A 35 10.87 -11.32 -20.10
CA ALA A 35 10.23 -11.35 -21.41
C ALA A 35 9.21 -10.21 -21.61
N ARG A 36 8.61 -9.75 -20.51
CA ARG A 36 7.70 -8.59 -20.47
C ARG A 36 8.44 -7.25 -20.47
N GLY A 37 9.78 -7.25 -20.44
CA GLY A 37 10.61 -6.06 -20.44
C GLY A 37 10.64 -5.32 -19.10
N PHE A 38 10.19 -5.95 -18.01
CA PHE A 38 10.14 -5.31 -16.69
C PHE A 38 11.53 -4.94 -16.17
N PHE A 39 12.55 -5.75 -16.43
CA PHE A 39 13.92 -5.44 -16.04
C PHE A 39 14.69 -4.58 -17.06
N GLY A 40 14.00 -4.04 -18.08
CA GLY A 40 14.57 -3.20 -19.13
C GLY A 40 15.32 -3.99 -20.22
N ALA A 41 15.89 -3.25 -21.18
CA ALA A 41 16.46 -3.82 -22.41
C ALA A 41 17.69 -4.74 -22.20
N GLU A 42 18.38 -4.60 -21.06
CA GLU A 42 19.50 -5.47 -20.68
C GLU A 42 19.08 -6.62 -19.76
N ASP A 43 17.78 -6.76 -19.48
CA ASP A 43 17.24 -7.74 -18.55
C ASP A 43 17.96 -7.70 -17.19
N ARG A 44 17.94 -6.52 -16.57
CA ARG A 44 18.65 -6.21 -15.33
C ARG A 44 17.92 -6.77 -14.11
N PHE A 45 17.68 -8.08 -14.09
CA PHE A 45 17.52 -8.77 -12.82
C PHE A 45 18.89 -8.78 -12.13
N ASP A 46 19.24 -7.61 -11.60
CA ASP A 46 20.55 -7.25 -11.12
C ASP A 46 20.74 -7.71 -9.66
N ASP A 47 21.92 -7.39 -9.12
CA ASP A 47 22.26 -7.74 -7.75
C ASP A 47 21.31 -7.08 -6.74
N ALA A 48 20.69 -5.93 -7.04
CA ALA A 48 19.77 -5.26 -6.12
C ALA A 48 18.47 -6.06 -5.92
N TRP A 49 17.88 -6.63 -6.98
CA TRP A 49 16.71 -7.51 -6.85
C TRP A 49 17.04 -8.79 -6.09
N LEU A 50 18.17 -9.42 -6.41
CA LEU A 50 18.60 -10.66 -5.78
C LEU A 50 18.97 -10.47 -4.32
N GLU A 51 19.64 -9.36 -3.99
CA GLU A 51 19.93 -8.95 -2.62
C GLU A 51 18.63 -8.69 -1.86
N ALA A 52 17.71 -7.88 -2.40
CA ALA A 52 16.44 -7.59 -1.76
C ALA A 52 15.61 -8.85 -1.51
N LEU A 53 15.50 -9.75 -2.49
CA LEU A 53 14.79 -11.02 -2.35
C LEU A 53 15.45 -11.93 -1.30
N GLY A 54 16.78 -11.92 -1.20
CA GLY A 54 17.51 -12.68 -0.18
C GLY A 54 17.30 -12.20 1.26
N GLN A 55 16.81 -10.98 1.46
CA GLN A 55 16.60 -10.40 2.80
C GLN A 55 15.16 -10.54 3.32
N VAL A 56 14.22 -11.03 2.51
CA VAL A 56 12.81 -11.13 2.92
C VAL A 56 12.46 -12.50 3.47
N ALA A 57 11.46 -12.53 4.35
CA ALA A 57 11.00 -13.76 4.99
C ALA A 57 10.40 -14.79 4.01
N ASN A 58 9.82 -14.34 2.90
CA ASN A 58 9.19 -15.20 1.90
C ASN A 58 9.47 -14.69 0.47
N PRO A 59 10.62 -15.06 -0.12
CA PRO A 59 11.01 -14.62 -1.46
C PRO A 59 10.10 -15.19 -2.56
N ASP A 60 9.61 -16.44 -2.42
CA ASP A 60 8.67 -17.04 -3.38
C ASP A 60 7.38 -16.21 -3.49
N GLN A 61 6.79 -15.82 -2.34
CA GLN A 61 5.60 -14.95 -2.32
C GLN A 61 5.88 -13.57 -2.92
N ALA A 62 7.03 -12.98 -2.59
CA ALA A 62 7.40 -11.67 -3.11
C ALA A 62 7.43 -11.68 -4.64
N LEU A 63 8.09 -12.68 -5.22
CA LEU A 63 8.26 -12.82 -6.66
C LEU A 63 6.95 -13.16 -7.37
N LEU A 64 6.13 -14.05 -6.80
CA LEU A 64 4.80 -14.35 -7.35
C LEU A 64 3.88 -13.13 -7.34
N SER A 65 3.92 -12.33 -6.27
CA SER A 65 3.13 -11.10 -6.18
C SER A 65 3.60 -10.06 -7.19
N LEU A 66 4.91 -9.92 -7.38
CA LEU A 66 5.49 -9.05 -8.41
C LEU A 66 5.05 -9.48 -9.81
N MET A 67 5.09 -10.78 -10.10
CA MET A 67 4.61 -11.32 -11.36
C MET A 67 3.12 -11.01 -11.57
N ALA A 68 2.27 -11.20 -10.56
CA ALA A 68 0.85 -10.87 -10.65
C ALA A 68 0.59 -9.38 -10.94
N ILE A 69 1.38 -8.49 -10.34
CA ILE A 69 1.35 -7.05 -10.61
C ILE A 69 1.72 -6.78 -12.07
N VAL A 70 2.85 -7.31 -12.52
CA VAL A 70 3.37 -7.05 -13.87
C VAL A 70 2.44 -7.61 -14.93
N LEU A 71 1.83 -8.78 -14.72
CA LEU A 71 0.85 -9.36 -15.63
C LEU A 71 -0.47 -8.56 -15.71
N ALA A 72 -0.80 -7.75 -14.71
CA ALA A 72 -1.97 -6.89 -14.73
C ALA A 72 -1.77 -5.61 -15.56
N LEU A 73 -0.53 -5.26 -15.89
CA LEU A 73 -0.19 -4.08 -16.67
C LEU A 73 -0.17 -4.36 -18.19
N PRO A 74 -0.40 -3.36 -19.03
CA PRO A 74 0.05 -3.38 -20.42
C PRO A 74 1.59 -3.45 -20.56
N ASP A 75 2.11 -3.85 -21.73
CA ASP A 75 3.56 -3.99 -21.96
C ASP A 75 4.31 -2.65 -21.83
N ASP A 76 3.73 -1.56 -22.35
CA ASP A 76 4.27 -0.20 -22.24
C ASP A 76 4.38 0.24 -20.78
N GLN A 77 3.32 0.06 -20.01
CA GLN A 77 3.32 0.40 -18.58
C GLN A 77 4.25 -0.50 -17.76
N THR A 78 4.44 -1.76 -18.16
CA THR A 78 5.40 -2.68 -17.53
C THR A 78 6.83 -2.16 -17.69
N GLN A 79 7.20 -1.75 -18.90
CA GLN A 79 8.52 -1.21 -19.21
C GLN A 79 8.74 0.14 -18.52
N GLU A 80 7.72 1.01 -18.51
CA GLU A 80 7.76 2.29 -17.79
C GLU A 80 7.96 2.09 -16.29
N LEU A 81 7.20 1.18 -15.66
CA LEU A 81 7.37 0.86 -14.25
C LEU A 81 8.80 0.35 -13.98
N GLY A 82 9.25 -0.62 -14.76
CA GLY A 82 10.60 -1.19 -14.69
C GLY A 82 11.71 -0.15 -14.77
N ALA A 83 11.56 0.87 -15.63
CA ALA A 83 12.52 1.96 -15.78
C ALA A 83 12.54 2.94 -14.59
N GLN A 84 11.47 2.99 -13.80
CA GLN A 84 11.32 3.92 -12.67
C GLN A 84 11.70 3.29 -11.32
N VAL A 85 11.79 1.96 -11.22
CA VAL A 85 12.17 1.32 -9.97
C VAL A 85 13.66 1.50 -9.72
N ASP A 86 14.00 2.30 -8.70
CA ASP A 86 15.36 2.42 -8.18
C ASP A 86 15.62 1.40 -7.05
N THR A 87 16.86 1.32 -6.59
CA THR A 87 17.27 0.38 -5.52
C THR A 87 16.40 0.50 -4.27
N THR A 88 16.08 1.73 -3.83
CA THR A 88 15.25 1.96 -2.64
C THR A 88 13.83 1.42 -2.84
N MET A 89 13.25 1.68 -4.01
CA MET A 89 11.92 1.18 -4.36
C MET A 89 11.90 -0.34 -4.49
N VAL A 90 12.94 -0.96 -5.06
CA VAL A 90 13.10 -2.44 -5.10
C VAL A 90 13.06 -3.01 -3.69
N HIS A 91 13.90 -2.50 -2.77
CA HIS A 91 13.95 -2.99 -1.39
C HIS A 91 12.58 -2.89 -0.70
N ARG A 92 11.91 -1.74 -0.81
CA ARG A 92 10.60 -1.52 -0.19
C ARG A 92 9.51 -2.41 -0.80
N LEU A 93 9.48 -2.52 -2.12
CA LEU A 93 8.50 -3.36 -2.83
C LEU A 93 8.67 -4.81 -2.45
N VAL A 94 9.88 -5.36 -2.56
CA VAL A 94 10.15 -6.77 -2.26
C VAL A 94 9.87 -7.08 -0.78
N ALA A 95 10.28 -6.19 0.14
CA ALA A 95 9.99 -6.34 1.57
C ALA A 95 8.49 -6.46 1.85
N VAL A 96 7.68 -5.54 1.30
CA VAL A 96 6.22 -5.58 1.49
C VAL A 96 5.61 -6.83 0.87
N LEU A 97 5.98 -7.17 -0.36
CA LEU A 97 5.42 -8.33 -1.06
C LEU A 97 5.79 -9.65 -0.36
N GLY A 98 6.99 -9.73 0.21
CA GLY A 98 7.41 -10.86 1.04
C GLY A 98 6.66 -10.94 2.37
N ALA A 99 6.29 -9.80 2.95
CA ALA A 99 5.58 -9.75 4.24
C ALA A 99 4.05 -9.89 4.12
N SER A 100 3.43 -9.43 3.02
CA SER A 100 1.98 -9.29 2.93
C SER A 100 1.40 -9.64 1.55
N ARG A 101 0.78 -10.83 1.47
CA ARG A 101 -0.03 -11.23 0.31
C ARG A 101 -1.18 -10.25 0.05
N ALA A 102 -1.82 -9.73 1.11
CA ALA A 102 -2.95 -8.82 0.97
C ALA A 102 -2.56 -7.49 0.28
N LEU A 103 -1.34 -6.98 0.54
CA LEU A 103 -0.81 -5.81 -0.15
C LEU A 103 -0.35 -6.14 -1.58
N GLY A 104 0.22 -7.33 -1.81
CA GLY A 104 0.48 -7.84 -3.17
C GLY A 104 -0.79 -7.93 -4.02
N ASP A 105 -1.86 -8.50 -3.48
CA ASP A 105 -3.16 -8.58 -4.15
C ASP A 105 -3.80 -7.21 -4.36
N PHE A 106 -3.52 -6.23 -3.49
CA PHE A 106 -3.96 -4.85 -3.69
C PHE A 106 -3.23 -4.21 -4.86
N LEU A 107 -1.90 -4.34 -4.90
CA LEU A 107 -1.08 -3.79 -5.98
C LEU A 107 -1.37 -4.43 -7.33
N SER A 108 -1.71 -5.73 -7.39
CA SER A 108 -2.09 -6.35 -8.66
C SER A 108 -3.40 -5.80 -9.24
N ARG A 109 -4.31 -5.33 -8.38
CA ARG A 109 -5.56 -4.65 -8.79
C ARG A 109 -5.39 -3.16 -9.02
N HIS A 110 -4.38 -2.55 -8.40
CA HIS A 110 -4.09 -1.12 -8.50
C HIS A 110 -2.59 -0.85 -8.70
N PRO A 111 -1.98 -1.24 -9.83
CA PRO A 111 -0.52 -1.20 -10.01
C PRO A 111 0.10 0.20 -9.88
N ALA A 112 -0.64 1.24 -10.26
CA ALA A 112 -0.19 2.63 -10.12
C ALA A 112 0.16 3.03 -8.68
N GLN A 113 -0.34 2.30 -7.68
CA GLN A 113 -0.07 2.58 -6.27
C GLN A 113 1.35 2.19 -5.84
N ILE A 114 2.10 1.46 -6.67
CA ILE A 114 3.51 1.13 -6.43
C ILE A 114 4.36 2.39 -6.27
N HIS A 115 4.07 3.46 -7.01
CA HIS A 115 4.81 4.73 -6.93
C HIS A 115 4.86 5.32 -5.52
N ALA A 116 3.91 4.98 -4.64
CA ALA A 116 3.94 5.40 -3.24
C ALA A 116 5.19 4.89 -2.47
N LEU A 117 5.80 3.80 -2.92
CA LEU A 117 7.02 3.22 -2.34
C LEU A 117 8.31 3.96 -2.74
N GLY A 118 8.27 4.68 -3.86
CA GLY A 118 9.38 5.52 -4.35
C GLY A 118 9.44 6.89 -3.70
N ALA A 119 8.56 7.19 -2.73
CA ALA A 119 8.57 8.46 -2.04
C ALA A 119 9.88 8.66 -1.23
N ALA A 120 10.43 9.88 -1.26
CA ALA A 120 11.64 10.22 -0.51
C ALA A 120 11.49 9.98 1.01
N SER A 121 10.27 10.16 1.53
CA SER A 121 9.90 9.79 2.90
C SER A 121 8.58 9.03 2.88
N LEU A 122 8.49 7.96 3.66
CA LEU A 122 7.25 7.22 3.92
C LEU A 122 6.52 7.74 5.17
N GLN A 123 7.14 8.66 5.91
CA GLN A 123 6.57 9.25 7.12
C GLN A 123 5.66 10.42 6.72
N LEU A 124 4.36 10.21 6.83
CA LEU A 124 3.35 11.26 6.65
C LEU A 124 2.92 11.79 8.00
N THR A 125 2.76 13.12 8.11
CA THR A 125 2.13 13.73 9.29
C THR A 125 0.63 13.41 9.32
N MET A 126 0.01 13.53 10.49
CA MET A 126 -1.45 13.38 10.63
C MET A 126 -2.21 14.26 9.64
N ASP A 127 -1.80 15.53 9.48
CA ASP A 127 -2.41 16.46 8.54
C ASP A 127 -2.25 16.02 7.09
N GLN A 128 -1.08 15.51 6.69
CA GLN A 128 -0.85 14.99 5.33
C GLN A 128 -1.74 13.77 5.04
N ARG A 129 -1.87 12.85 6.00
CA ARG A 129 -2.75 11.67 5.87
C ARG A 129 -4.20 12.07 5.68
N ARG A 130 -4.66 12.99 6.53
CA ARG A 130 -6.00 13.58 6.48
C ARG A 130 -6.25 14.27 5.15
N SER A 131 -5.37 15.17 4.72
CA SER A 131 -5.52 15.95 3.49
C SER A 131 -5.66 15.05 2.28
N THR A 132 -4.73 14.10 2.11
CA THR A 132 -4.71 13.21 0.95
C THR A 132 -5.92 12.27 0.88
N LEU A 133 -6.43 11.80 2.02
CA LEU A 133 -7.66 11.00 2.07
C LEU A 133 -8.90 11.81 1.70
N LEU A 134 -9.04 13.03 2.23
CA LEU A 134 -10.16 13.92 1.89
C LEU A 134 -10.12 14.32 0.41
N GLU A 135 -8.95 14.70 -0.09
CA GLU A 135 -8.73 15.03 -1.51
C GLU A 135 -9.08 13.85 -2.44
N ALA A 136 -8.68 12.63 -2.07
CA ALA A 136 -8.98 11.43 -2.85
C ALA A 136 -10.48 11.17 -3.02
N VAL A 137 -11.29 11.57 -2.04
CA VAL A 137 -12.76 11.47 -2.12
C VAL A 137 -13.41 12.77 -2.62
N GLY A 138 -12.65 13.74 -3.12
CA GLY A 138 -13.18 15.01 -3.62
C GLY A 138 -13.81 15.87 -2.52
N ALA A 139 -13.33 15.77 -1.29
CA ALA A 139 -13.69 16.64 -0.18
C ALA A 139 -12.55 17.63 0.09
N ASP A 140 -12.87 18.88 0.41
CA ASP A 140 -11.88 19.92 0.68
C ASP A 140 -11.31 19.77 2.10
N PRO A 141 -10.01 19.53 2.30
CA PRO A 141 -9.41 19.38 3.62
C PRO A 141 -9.35 20.70 4.41
N MET A 142 -9.52 21.85 3.77
CA MET A 142 -9.40 23.17 4.41
C MET A 142 -10.70 23.65 5.06
N VAL A 143 -11.84 23.03 4.76
CA VAL A 143 -13.13 23.39 5.35
C VAL A 143 -13.42 22.59 6.61
N VAL A 144 -14.05 23.24 7.58
CA VAL A 144 -14.63 22.56 8.73
C VAL A 144 -15.88 21.84 8.26
N GLY A 145 -15.99 20.56 8.61
CA GLY A 145 -17.11 19.73 8.18
C GLY A 145 -17.09 19.37 6.70
N PRO A 146 -16.00 18.79 6.18
CA PRO A 146 -15.87 18.48 4.75
C PRO A 146 -16.99 17.55 4.27
N VAL A 147 -17.37 17.70 3.00
CA VAL A 147 -18.36 16.88 2.32
C VAL A 147 -17.80 16.47 0.96
N THR A 148 -17.95 15.20 0.60
CA THR A 148 -17.51 14.70 -0.72
C THR A 148 -18.34 15.33 -1.85
N THR A 149 -17.68 15.65 -2.95
CA THR A 149 -18.32 16.05 -4.21
C THR A 149 -18.53 14.88 -5.18
N LEU A 150 -18.03 13.69 -4.83
CA LEU A 150 -18.13 12.49 -5.65
C LEU A 150 -19.41 11.70 -5.35
N PRO A 151 -19.93 10.92 -6.31
CA PRO A 151 -20.96 9.93 -6.01
C PRO A 151 -20.47 8.96 -4.92
N VAL A 152 -21.32 8.66 -3.94
CA VAL A 152 -21.00 7.86 -2.74
C VAL A 152 -20.21 6.59 -3.05
N ARG A 153 -20.62 5.83 -4.08
CA ARG A 153 -19.93 4.59 -4.49
C ARG A 153 -18.50 4.85 -4.96
N ALA A 154 -18.28 5.93 -5.72
CA ALA A 154 -16.96 6.33 -6.20
C ALA A 154 -16.11 6.84 -5.05
N ALA A 155 -16.66 7.67 -4.16
CA ALA A 155 -15.97 8.16 -2.96
C ALA A 155 -15.52 7.01 -2.06
N ASN A 156 -16.41 6.05 -1.81
CA ASN A 156 -16.13 4.81 -1.09
C ASN A 156 -15.00 3.98 -1.70
N HIS A 157 -14.95 3.90 -3.04
CA HIS A 157 -13.89 3.20 -3.75
C HIS A 157 -12.56 3.94 -3.62
N ALA A 158 -12.57 5.26 -3.80
CA ALA A 158 -11.38 6.11 -3.68
C ALA A 158 -10.78 6.06 -2.27
N LEU A 159 -11.63 6.16 -1.23
CA LEU A 159 -11.22 5.99 0.18
C LEU A 159 -10.48 4.65 0.39
N ARG A 160 -11.00 3.55 -0.15
CA ARG A 160 -10.36 2.22 0.00
C ARG A 160 -9.01 2.13 -0.70
N ILE A 161 -8.86 2.76 -1.87
CA ILE A 161 -7.58 2.81 -2.59
C ILE A 161 -6.58 3.63 -1.80
N GLU A 162 -6.94 4.85 -1.42
CA GLU A 162 -6.03 5.78 -0.74
C GLU A 162 -5.63 5.28 0.65
N TYR A 163 -6.56 4.71 1.40
CA TYR A 163 -6.27 4.05 2.68
C TYR A 163 -5.22 2.94 2.50
N LYS A 164 -5.41 2.07 1.50
CA LYS A 164 -4.44 0.98 1.23
C LYS A 164 -3.12 1.49 0.68
N ARG A 165 -3.10 2.59 -0.07
CA ARG A 165 -1.88 3.26 -0.53
C ARG A 165 -1.07 3.78 0.66
N GLN A 166 -1.71 4.41 1.63
CA GLN A 166 -1.02 4.87 2.84
C GLN A 166 -0.61 3.71 3.76
N LEU A 167 -1.44 2.67 3.86
CA LEU A 167 -1.10 1.44 4.59
C LEU A 167 0.12 0.75 3.97
N LEU A 168 0.23 0.74 2.64
CA LEU A 168 1.40 0.25 1.91
C LEU A 168 2.67 1.02 2.31
N GLN A 169 2.59 2.34 2.46
CA GLN A 169 3.73 3.15 2.92
C GLN A 169 4.11 2.86 4.38
N ILE A 170 3.13 2.67 5.27
CA ILE A 170 3.39 2.27 6.67
C ILE A 170 4.06 0.89 6.69
N ALA A 171 3.54 -0.08 5.95
CA ALA A 171 4.10 -1.42 5.86
C ALA A 171 5.53 -1.39 5.31
N ALA A 172 5.80 -0.61 4.28
CA ALA A 172 7.15 -0.46 3.75
C ALA A 172 8.13 0.15 4.77
N ALA A 173 7.69 1.16 5.53
CA ALA A 173 8.52 1.74 6.59
C ALA A 173 8.79 0.72 7.72
N ASP A 174 7.80 -0.09 8.07
CA ASP A 174 7.90 -1.16 9.07
C ASP A 174 8.88 -2.25 8.62
N VAL A 175 8.67 -2.85 7.46
CA VAL A 175 9.43 -4.06 7.05
C VAL A 175 10.72 -3.78 6.27
N ALA A 176 10.84 -2.63 5.59
CA ALA A 176 12.05 -2.29 4.83
C ALA A 176 12.95 -1.32 5.62
N ASP A 177 12.35 -0.27 6.19
CA ASP A 177 13.09 0.78 6.92
C ASP A 177 13.21 0.46 8.43
N HIS A 178 12.68 -0.68 8.89
CA HIS A 178 12.74 -1.17 10.27
C HIS A 178 12.21 -0.15 11.29
N ALA A 179 11.11 0.53 10.94
CA ALA A 179 10.52 1.54 11.80
C ALA A 179 10.13 0.96 13.17
N PRO A 180 10.32 1.71 14.29
CA PRO A 180 9.98 1.19 15.61
C PRO A 180 8.50 0.85 15.75
N MET A 181 8.18 -0.26 16.42
CA MET A 181 6.78 -0.67 16.65
C MET A 181 5.86 0.41 17.24
N PRO A 182 6.28 1.23 18.23
CA PRO A 182 5.45 2.33 18.72
C PRO A 182 5.09 3.34 17.62
N TRP A 183 6.06 3.66 16.74
CA TRP A 183 5.82 4.54 15.61
C TRP A 183 4.82 3.94 14.63
N VAL A 184 4.93 2.65 14.31
CA VAL A 184 3.97 1.95 13.44
C VAL A 184 2.56 2.05 14.01
N GLY A 185 2.40 1.84 15.33
CA GLY A 185 1.12 1.94 15.99
C GLY A 185 0.50 3.34 15.96
N GLU A 186 1.32 4.37 16.12
CA GLU A 186 0.90 5.76 15.96
C GLU A 186 0.44 6.04 14.53
N GLN A 187 1.20 5.62 13.52
CA GLN A 187 0.85 5.84 12.12
C GLN A 187 -0.44 5.13 11.71
N LEU A 188 -0.67 3.92 12.21
CA LEU A 188 -1.90 3.17 11.97
C LEU A 188 -3.10 3.86 12.63
N ALA A 189 -2.95 4.37 13.85
CA ALA A 189 -3.99 5.12 14.54
C ALA A 189 -4.32 6.45 13.85
N ASP A 190 -3.29 7.17 13.38
CA ASP A 190 -3.45 8.43 12.65
C ASP A 190 -4.14 8.18 11.29
N LEU A 191 -3.78 7.10 10.59
CA LEU A 191 -4.45 6.66 9.36
C LEU A 191 -5.92 6.28 9.60
N ALA A 192 -6.22 5.54 10.68
CA ALA A 192 -7.60 5.21 11.05
C ALA A 192 -8.43 6.46 11.36
N SER A 193 -7.85 7.42 12.08
CA SER A 193 -8.49 8.70 12.40
C SER A 193 -8.83 9.50 11.13
N ALA A 194 -7.87 9.63 10.21
CA ALA A 194 -8.09 10.30 8.93
C ALA A 194 -9.15 9.58 8.07
N ALA A 195 -9.19 8.24 8.10
CA ALA A 195 -10.18 7.46 7.38
C ALA A 195 -11.59 7.63 7.96
N LEU A 196 -11.74 7.72 9.28
CA LEU A 196 -13.03 7.99 9.94
C LEU A 196 -13.57 9.37 9.58
N GLU A 197 -12.72 10.40 9.59
CA GLU A 197 -13.12 11.75 9.17
C GLU A 197 -13.52 11.78 7.69
N THR A 198 -12.77 11.08 6.84
CA THR A 198 -13.09 10.97 5.41
C THR A 198 -14.40 10.21 5.17
N ALA A 199 -14.65 9.15 5.95
CA ALA A 199 -15.92 8.43 5.91
C ALA A 199 -17.09 9.31 6.37
N LEU A 200 -16.89 10.18 7.37
CA LEU A 200 -17.88 11.17 7.78
C LEU A 200 -18.16 12.18 6.65
N ALA A 201 -17.13 12.63 5.92
CA ALA A 201 -17.31 13.51 4.76
C ALA A 201 -18.15 12.85 3.66
N ILE A 202 -18.04 11.54 3.49
CA ILE A 202 -18.89 10.77 2.57
C ILE A 202 -20.32 10.69 3.12
N ALA A 203 -20.49 10.28 4.39
CA ALA A 203 -21.81 10.11 4.99
C ALA A 203 -22.65 11.40 5.00
N ARG A 204 -22.02 12.56 5.21
CA ARG A 204 -22.68 13.87 5.11
C ARG A 204 -23.31 14.13 3.74
N SER A 205 -22.73 13.60 2.65
CA SER A 205 -23.31 13.77 1.31
C SER A 205 -24.61 12.98 1.09
N GLU A 206 -24.92 12.02 1.98
CA GLU A 206 -26.12 11.18 1.91
C GLU A 206 -27.26 11.67 2.80
N VAL A 207 -27.01 12.68 3.63
CA VAL A 207 -27.96 13.17 4.63
C VAL A 207 -28.23 14.65 4.37
N ASP A 208 -29.46 14.95 3.96
CA ASP A 208 -29.93 16.33 3.85
C ASP A 208 -29.76 17.04 5.19
N ASP A 209 -29.41 18.33 5.14
CA ASP A 209 -29.21 19.15 6.33
C ASP A 209 -28.19 18.61 7.34
N SER A 210 -27.23 17.77 6.91
CA SER A 210 -26.18 17.23 7.79
C SER A 210 -25.36 18.29 8.53
N HIS A 211 -25.35 19.52 8.02
CA HIS A 211 -24.69 20.68 8.61
C HIS A 211 -25.41 21.20 9.88
N LEU A 212 -26.65 20.79 10.14
CA LEU A 212 -27.40 21.11 11.35
C LEU A 212 -27.04 20.20 12.53
N CYS A 213 -26.16 19.21 12.33
CA CYS A 213 -25.73 18.27 13.36
C CYS A 213 -24.20 18.32 13.53
N ARG A 214 -23.74 18.69 14.72
CA ARG A 214 -22.35 18.55 15.12
C ARG A 214 -22.11 17.09 15.53
N LEU A 215 -21.35 16.37 14.71
CA LEU A 215 -20.95 14.99 14.98
C LEU A 215 -19.46 14.91 15.28
N THR A 216 -19.12 14.27 16.42
CA THR A 216 -17.76 13.89 16.80
C THR A 216 -17.63 12.38 16.86
N ILE A 217 -16.52 11.85 16.35
CA ILE A 217 -16.16 10.43 16.44
C ILE A 217 -14.97 10.32 17.41
N MET A 218 -15.20 9.72 18.58
CA MET A 218 -14.16 9.51 19.57
C MET A 218 -13.54 8.12 19.41
N GLY A 219 -12.26 8.06 19.07
CA GLY A 219 -11.49 6.82 19.03
C GLY A 219 -11.27 6.29 20.45
N MET A 220 -11.63 5.03 20.67
CA MET A 220 -11.48 4.31 21.93
C MET A 220 -10.36 3.26 21.82
N GLY A 221 -10.03 2.63 22.95
CA GLY A 221 -9.08 1.52 23.00
C GLY A 221 -7.72 1.88 22.39
N LYS A 222 -7.18 0.99 21.56
CA LYS A 222 -5.87 1.16 20.91
C LYS A 222 -5.82 2.34 19.93
N THR A 223 -6.94 2.64 19.26
CA THR A 223 -7.04 3.79 18.37
C THR A 223 -6.91 5.08 19.18
N GLY A 224 -7.66 5.20 20.28
CA GLY A 224 -7.58 6.35 21.19
C GLY A 224 -6.23 6.47 21.91
N GLY A 225 -5.59 5.34 22.22
CA GLY A 225 -4.26 5.26 22.80
C GLY A 225 -3.09 5.45 21.82
N ARG A 226 -3.36 5.62 20.51
CA ARG A 226 -2.36 5.70 19.43
C ARG A 226 -1.39 4.52 19.39
N GLU A 227 -1.89 3.32 19.64
CA GLU A 227 -1.13 2.06 19.68
C GLU A 227 -1.80 0.94 18.85
N LEU A 228 -2.29 1.31 17.67
CA LEU A 228 -3.07 0.42 16.81
C LEU A 228 -2.19 -0.66 16.15
N ASN A 229 -2.71 -1.89 15.96
CA ASN A 229 -2.04 -2.92 15.16
C ASN A 229 -2.76 -3.12 13.81
N TYR A 230 -2.08 -3.68 12.79
CA TYR A 230 -2.62 -3.89 11.43
C TYR A 230 -3.98 -4.61 11.34
N ILE A 231 -4.27 -5.52 12.28
CA ILE A 231 -5.52 -6.31 12.33
C ILE A 231 -6.45 -5.87 13.47
N SER A 232 -6.22 -4.71 14.08
CA SER A 232 -7.07 -4.24 15.17
C SER A 232 -8.37 -3.66 14.64
N ASP A 233 -9.45 -3.95 15.35
CA ASP A 233 -10.70 -3.22 15.18
C ASP A 233 -10.52 -1.76 15.63
N VAL A 234 -11.34 -0.87 15.07
CA VAL A 234 -11.37 0.55 15.42
C VAL A 234 -12.61 0.80 16.29
N ASP A 235 -12.42 0.82 17.60
CA ASP A 235 -13.47 1.12 18.56
C ASP A 235 -13.78 2.62 18.57
N VAL A 236 -15.05 3.00 18.38
CA VAL A 236 -15.47 4.41 18.38
C VAL A 236 -16.76 4.65 19.15
N ILE A 237 -16.89 5.87 19.68
CA ILE A 237 -18.14 6.42 20.21
C ILE A 237 -18.53 7.63 19.37
N PHE A 238 -19.79 7.66 18.93
CA PHE A 238 -20.36 8.82 18.24
C PHE A 238 -21.03 9.74 19.26
N VAL A 239 -20.72 11.02 19.19
CA VAL A 239 -21.37 12.07 19.98
C VAL A 239 -21.97 13.06 19.01
N ALA A 240 -23.27 13.32 19.16
CA ALA A 240 -24.01 14.22 18.31
C ALA A 240 -24.72 15.27 19.15
N GLU A 241 -24.75 16.49 18.66
CA GLU A 241 -25.58 17.57 19.18
C GLU A 241 -26.08 18.44 18.02
N PRO A 242 -27.27 19.06 18.14
CA PRO A 242 -27.72 20.03 17.16
C PRO A 242 -26.75 21.21 17.08
N GLU A 243 -26.57 21.76 15.87
CA GLU A 243 -25.89 23.03 15.69
C GLU A 243 -26.67 24.16 16.38
N ASP A 244 -26.00 25.24 16.77
CA ASP A 244 -26.63 26.33 17.52
C ASP A 244 -27.89 26.87 16.79
N GLY A 245 -29.06 26.70 17.41
CA GLY A 245 -30.34 27.13 16.87
C GLY A 245 -31.10 26.09 16.03
N ALA A 246 -30.53 24.89 15.81
CA ALA A 246 -31.27 23.75 15.28
C ALA A 246 -32.10 23.08 16.41
N THR A 247 -33.29 22.58 16.06
CA THR A 247 -34.12 21.79 16.99
C THR A 247 -33.62 20.35 17.04
N GLU A 248 -33.77 19.70 18.20
CA GLU A 248 -33.52 18.28 18.40
C GLU A 248 -34.42 17.38 17.54
#